data_AF-A0A0C3A452-F1
#
_entry.id   AF-A0A0C3A452-F1
#
_cell.length_a   1.000
_cell.length_b   1.000
_cell.length_c   1.000
_cell.angle_alpha   90.00
_cell.angle_beta   90.00
_cell.angle_gamma   90.00
#
_symmetry.space_group_name_H-M   'P 1'
#
loop_
_entity.id
_entity.type
_entity.pdbx_description
1 polymer ?
#
loop_
_entity_poly.entity_id
_entity_poly.type
_entity_poly.pdbx_seq_one_letter_code
_entity_poly.pdbx_strand_id
1 'polypeptide(L)'
;MMAPAAPRWTRKRLEAMLGTCYGRTPTGHVDTAAVANTAGVSVRTVQRWMAGSNRQNAAIPHTRLLQLCRPPADTQERSQQAADYASEAITKISLPKGRGILPAWREQGWLEPHVVGVLALRGLPLRQVVISNGTARSTADLRRRGELLDVTTVPTRFHATVLVHEVLSRVEPWCVLPSREILAVGRTQVWAEDGPVVDLSQLAVAAALR
;
A
#
# COMPACT_ATOMS: atom_id res chain seq x y z
N MET A 1 -3.27 5.06 -21.32
CA MET A 1 -3.07 5.98 -20.17
C MET A 1 -1.61 5.90 -19.77
N MET A 2 -0.83 6.98 -19.87
CA MET A 2 0.62 6.94 -19.57
C MET A 2 0.84 6.67 -18.08
N ALA A 3 1.80 5.81 -17.74
CA ALA A 3 2.19 5.59 -16.35
C ALA A 3 2.72 6.91 -15.76
N PRO A 4 2.36 7.27 -14.52
CA PRO A 4 2.87 8.48 -13.89
C PRO A 4 4.40 8.38 -13.78
N ALA A 5 5.11 9.49 -14.00
CA ALA A 5 6.56 9.52 -13.88
C ALA A 5 6.97 9.24 -12.43
N ALA A 6 7.88 8.29 -12.22
CA ALA A 6 8.36 7.90 -10.90
C ALA A 6 8.82 9.12 -10.06
N PRO A 7 8.67 9.08 -8.73
CA PRO A 7 8.99 10.23 -7.90
C PRO A 7 10.49 10.54 -7.93
N ARG A 8 10.81 11.84 -7.97
CA ARG A 8 12.19 12.31 -7.77
C ARG A 8 12.56 12.23 -6.30
N TRP A 9 13.55 11.39 -5.98
CA TRP A 9 14.08 11.24 -4.63
C TRP A 9 15.07 12.33 -4.27
N THR A 10 14.54 13.50 -3.94
CA THR A 10 15.31 14.61 -3.36
C THR A 10 15.61 14.36 -1.88
N ARG A 11 16.60 15.07 -1.32
CA ARG A 11 16.86 15.10 0.13
C ARG A 11 15.59 15.42 0.93
N LYS A 12 14.81 16.41 0.49
CA LYS A 12 13.55 16.80 1.15
C LYS A 12 12.53 15.66 1.14
N ARG A 13 12.37 14.97 0.01
CA ARG A 13 11.46 13.82 -0.09
C ARG A 13 11.93 12.67 0.80
N LEU A 14 13.23 12.37 0.80
CA LEU A 14 13.79 11.33 1.65
C LEU A 14 13.54 11.65 3.13
N GLU A 15 13.81 12.86 3.58
CA GLU A 15 13.56 13.27 4.97
C GLU A 15 12.08 13.15 5.35
N ALA A 16 11.18 13.59 4.47
CA ALA A 16 9.74 13.48 4.69
C ALA A 16 9.29 12.01 4.79
N MET A 17 9.77 11.15 3.90
CA MET A 17 9.48 9.72 3.92
C MET A 17 10.02 9.07 5.19
N LEU A 18 11.28 9.31 5.55
CA LEU A 18 11.88 8.72 6.74
C LEU A 18 11.18 9.18 8.02
N GLY A 19 10.86 10.48 8.12
CA GLY A 19 10.12 11.01 9.27
C GLY A 19 8.70 10.46 9.37
N THR A 20 8.07 10.17 8.24
CA THR A 20 6.74 9.54 8.21
C THR A 20 6.81 8.07 8.58
N CYS A 21 7.77 7.31 8.05
CA CYS A 21 7.84 5.86 8.21
C CYS A 21 8.51 5.40 9.51
N TYR A 22 9.42 6.20 10.08
CA TYR A 22 10.22 5.83 11.25
C TYR A 22 10.08 6.80 12.42
N GLY A 23 9.27 7.85 12.27
CA GLY A 23 9.02 8.84 13.29
C GLY A 23 10.02 10.00 13.29
N ARG A 24 9.73 10.96 14.16
CA ARG A 24 10.51 12.17 14.37
C ARG A 24 10.90 12.31 15.83
N THR A 25 12.05 12.92 16.08
CA THR A 25 12.50 13.33 17.41
C THR A 25 11.57 14.43 17.98
N PRO A 26 11.61 14.71 19.29
CA PRO A 26 10.85 15.82 19.89
C PRO A 26 11.16 17.19 19.26
N THR A 27 12.37 17.36 18.71
CA THR A 27 12.80 18.56 17.98
C THR A 27 12.34 18.60 16.51
N GLY A 28 11.59 17.58 16.06
CA GLY A 28 11.00 17.52 14.72
C GLY A 28 11.92 16.94 13.64
N HIS A 29 13.15 16.53 13.97
CA HIS A 29 14.06 15.88 13.04
C HIS A 29 13.71 14.40 12.83
N VAL A 30 14.19 13.78 11.75
CA VAL A 30 14.03 12.34 11.53
C VAL A 30 14.68 11.56 12.67
N ASP A 31 14.01 10.53 13.18
CA ASP A 31 14.63 9.58 14.10
C ASP A 31 15.64 8.69 13.35
N THR A 32 16.87 9.20 13.23
CA THR A 32 17.96 8.50 12.54
C THR A 32 18.38 7.20 13.22
N ALA A 33 18.11 7.03 14.52
CA ALA A 33 18.41 5.79 15.25
C ALA A 33 17.41 4.69 14.87
N ALA A 34 16.11 5.02 14.81
CA ALA A 34 15.08 4.09 14.35
C ALA A 34 15.31 3.64 12.89
N VAL A 35 15.68 4.58 12.00
CA VAL A 35 16.04 4.28 10.61
C VAL A 35 17.27 3.37 10.54
N ALA A 36 18.34 3.71 11.28
CA ALA A 36 19.59 2.97 11.30
C ALA A 36 19.40 1.52 11.76
N ASN A 37 18.64 1.33 12.84
CA ASN A 37 18.28 0.02 13.38
C ASN A 37 17.51 -0.83 12.36
N THR A 38 16.48 -0.24 11.73
CA THR A 38 15.68 -0.97 10.73
C THR A 38 16.48 -1.30 9.46
N ALA A 39 17.36 -0.40 9.04
CA ALA A 39 18.18 -0.57 7.83
C ALA A 39 19.42 -1.44 8.04
N GLY A 40 19.78 -1.75 9.29
CA GLY A 40 21.03 -2.45 9.63
C GLY A 40 22.29 -1.64 9.28
N VAL A 41 22.27 -0.31 9.49
CA VAL A 41 23.42 0.58 9.22
C VAL A 41 23.70 1.48 10.42
N SER A 42 24.81 2.24 10.37
CA SER A 42 25.10 3.23 11.42
C SER A 42 24.26 4.51 11.27
N VAL A 43 23.98 5.20 12.38
CA VAL A 43 23.32 6.52 12.40
C VAL A 43 24.02 7.52 11.48
N ARG A 44 25.35 7.55 11.50
CA ARG A 44 26.16 8.42 10.62
C ARG A 44 25.91 8.15 9.13
N THR A 45 25.61 6.91 8.75
CA THR A 45 25.27 6.55 7.37
C THR A 45 23.94 7.17 6.96
N VAL A 46 22.93 7.12 7.83
CA VAL A 46 21.61 7.75 7.60
C VAL A 46 21.75 9.27 7.51
N GLN A 47 22.52 9.88 8.41
CA GLN A 47 22.80 11.32 8.35
C GLN A 47 23.46 11.72 7.04
N ARG A 48 24.41 10.91 6.53
CA ARG A 48 25.05 11.14 5.23
C ARG A 48 24.06 11.06 4.07
N TRP A 49 23.07 10.16 4.11
CA TRP A 49 22.01 10.12 3.09
C TRP A 49 21.19 11.40 3.02
N MET A 50 21.04 12.08 4.16
CA MET A 50 20.27 13.32 4.32
C MET A 50 21.13 14.59 4.24
N ALA A 51 22.43 14.48 3.92
CA ALA A 51 23.31 15.63 3.75
C ALA A 51 22.99 16.41 2.46
N GLY A 52 23.44 17.66 2.41
CA GLY A 52 23.24 18.54 1.25
C GLY A 52 21.96 19.37 1.30
N SER A 53 21.56 19.92 0.15
CA SER A 53 20.41 20.83 0.03
C SER A 53 19.11 20.11 -0.31
N ASN A 54 17.98 20.72 0.05
CA ASN A 54 16.64 20.13 -0.12
C ASN A 54 16.28 19.73 -1.56
N ARG A 55 16.84 20.41 -2.56
CA ARG A 55 16.55 20.18 -3.99
C ARG A 55 17.49 19.17 -4.64
N GLN A 56 18.60 18.83 -3.99
CA GLN A 56 19.53 17.83 -4.50
C GLN A 56 18.93 16.43 -4.39
N ASN A 57 19.35 15.54 -5.28
CA ASN A 57 19.05 14.12 -5.17
C ASN A 57 19.61 13.60 -3.84
N ALA A 58 18.83 12.75 -3.17
CA ALA A 58 19.27 12.14 -1.93
C ALA A 58 20.50 11.27 -2.17
N ALA A 59 21.45 11.29 -1.23
CA ALA A 59 22.70 10.53 -1.35
C ALA A 59 22.53 9.04 -0.97
N ILE A 60 21.30 8.59 -0.73
CA ILE A 60 21.00 7.19 -0.43
C ILE A 60 21.23 6.33 -1.69
N PRO A 61 21.93 5.19 -1.59
CA PRO A 61 22.01 4.24 -2.69
C PRO A 61 20.62 3.75 -3.10
N HIS A 62 20.37 3.64 -4.41
CA HIS A 62 19.08 3.21 -4.93
C HIS A 62 18.59 1.87 -4.34
N THR A 63 19.49 0.90 -4.20
CA THR A 63 19.16 -0.40 -3.58
C THR A 63 18.71 -0.27 -2.13
N ARG A 64 19.31 0.65 -1.35
CA ARG A 64 18.91 0.92 0.04
C ARG A 64 17.58 1.63 0.12
N LEU A 65 17.32 2.57 -0.78
CA LEU A 65 16.02 3.21 -0.88
C LEU A 65 14.91 2.20 -1.14
N LEU A 66 15.10 1.29 -2.12
CA LEU A 66 14.13 0.23 -2.39
C LEU A 66 13.89 -0.68 -1.19
N GLN A 67 14.93 -1.02 -0.41
CA GLN A 67 14.77 -1.82 0.81
C GLN A 67 13.95 -1.13 1.91
N LEU A 68 13.99 0.21 1.99
CA LEU A 68 13.20 0.98 2.96
C LEU A 68 11.76 1.21 2.49
N CYS A 69 11.54 1.25 1.18
CA CYS A 69 10.22 1.48 0.59
C CYS A 69 9.41 0.20 0.38
N ARG A 70 10.07 -0.92 0.04
CA ARG A 70 9.40 -2.17 -0.33
C ARG A 70 9.28 -3.13 0.85
N PRO A 71 8.18 -3.90 0.95
CA PRO A 71 8.10 -5.03 1.87
C PRO A 71 9.25 -6.02 1.63
N PRO A 72 9.61 -6.84 2.63
CA PRO A 72 10.49 -7.99 2.42
C PRO A 72 10.05 -8.88 1.25
N ALA A 73 10.99 -9.55 0.56
CA ALA A 73 10.73 -10.30 -0.67
C ALA A 73 9.65 -11.38 -0.48
N ASP A 74 9.69 -12.11 0.63
CA ASP A 74 8.68 -13.11 1.02
C ASP A 74 7.27 -12.51 1.17
N THR A 75 7.17 -11.25 1.57
CA THR A 75 5.89 -10.54 1.69
C THR A 75 5.38 -10.10 0.33
N GLN A 76 6.28 -9.68 -0.57
CA GLN A 76 5.94 -9.36 -1.96
C GLN A 76 5.47 -10.62 -2.71
N GLU A 77 6.20 -11.72 -2.59
CA GLU A 77 5.84 -13.02 -3.17
C GLU A 77 4.47 -13.49 -2.68
N ARG A 78 4.20 -13.42 -1.38
CA ARG A 78 2.88 -13.74 -0.83
C ARG A 78 1.77 -12.85 -1.37
N SER A 79 2.06 -11.56 -1.58
CA SER A 79 1.10 -10.65 -2.19
C SER A 79 0.81 -11.00 -3.65
N GLN A 80 1.83 -11.40 -4.41
CA GLN A 80 1.68 -11.85 -5.80
C GLN A 80 0.87 -13.15 -5.85
N GLN A 81 1.27 -14.16 -5.07
CA GLN A 81 0.57 -15.45 -4.99
C GLN A 81 -0.90 -15.28 -4.60
N ALA A 82 -1.22 -14.34 -3.70
CA ALA A 82 -2.59 -14.04 -3.34
C ALA A 82 -3.40 -13.44 -4.51
N ALA A 83 -2.78 -12.59 -5.35
CA ALA A 83 -3.40 -12.04 -6.54
C ALA A 83 -3.60 -13.09 -7.64
N ASP A 84 -2.60 -13.96 -7.85
CA ASP A 84 -2.67 -15.07 -8.81
C ASP A 84 -3.78 -16.05 -8.41
N TYR A 85 -3.80 -16.47 -7.15
CA TYR A 85 -4.84 -17.34 -6.59
C TYR A 85 -6.23 -16.71 -6.73
N ALA A 86 -6.36 -15.41 -6.47
CA ALA A 86 -7.63 -14.70 -6.62
C ALA A 86 -8.10 -14.66 -8.08
N SER A 87 -7.20 -14.46 -9.03
CA SER A 87 -7.51 -14.49 -10.47
C SER A 87 -7.99 -15.87 -10.93
N GLU A 88 -7.33 -16.94 -10.47
CA GLU A 88 -7.79 -18.31 -10.71
C GLU A 88 -9.15 -18.59 -10.06
N ALA A 89 -9.38 -18.09 -8.84
CA ALA A 89 -10.64 -18.26 -8.14
C ALA A 89 -11.80 -17.57 -8.87
N ILE A 90 -11.58 -16.38 -9.44
CA ILE A 90 -12.58 -15.69 -10.28
C ILE A 90 -12.97 -16.57 -11.47
N THR A 91 -11.99 -17.18 -12.14
CA THR A 91 -12.24 -18.10 -13.26
C THR A 91 -13.06 -19.32 -12.81
N LYS A 92 -12.75 -19.89 -11.64
CA LYS A 92 -13.46 -21.03 -11.05
C LYS A 92 -14.90 -20.70 -10.66
N ILE A 93 -15.16 -19.48 -10.18
CA ILE A 93 -16.50 -19.01 -9.80
C ILE A 93 -17.41 -18.90 -11.04
N SER A 94 -16.84 -18.50 -12.19
CA SER A 94 -17.56 -18.40 -13.46
C SER A 94 -17.93 -19.75 -14.08
N LEU A 95 -17.46 -20.87 -13.53
CA LEU A 95 -17.78 -22.20 -14.06
C LEU A 95 -19.25 -22.59 -13.80
N PRO A 96 -19.92 -23.26 -14.75
CA PRO A 96 -21.30 -23.69 -14.60
C PRO A 96 -21.53 -24.56 -13.35
N LYS A 97 -22.71 -24.37 -12.74
CA LYS A 97 -23.19 -25.16 -11.59
C LYS A 97 -22.29 -25.08 -10.34
N GLY A 98 -21.47 -24.04 -10.20
CA GLY A 98 -20.65 -23.82 -9.00
C GLY A 98 -19.60 -24.90 -8.74
N ARG A 99 -19.21 -25.66 -9.77
CA ARG A 99 -18.25 -26.79 -9.66
C ARG A 99 -16.86 -26.38 -9.15
N GLY A 100 -16.48 -25.12 -9.34
CA GLY A 100 -15.19 -24.58 -8.88
C GLY A 100 -15.23 -23.97 -7.47
N ILE A 101 -16.38 -23.93 -6.81
CA ILE A 101 -16.56 -23.22 -5.54
C ILE A 101 -16.20 -24.12 -4.36
N LEU A 102 -15.14 -23.76 -3.64
CA LEU A 102 -14.76 -24.44 -2.40
C LEU A 102 -15.74 -24.10 -1.26
N PRO A 103 -16.14 -25.06 -0.40
CA PRO A 103 -17.02 -24.80 0.74
C PRO A 103 -16.52 -23.69 1.67
N ALA A 104 -15.21 -23.68 1.93
CA ALA A 104 -14.56 -22.66 2.76
C ALA A 104 -14.79 -21.23 2.26
N TRP A 105 -14.93 -21.01 0.94
CA TRP A 105 -15.21 -19.67 0.40
C TRP A 105 -16.59 -19.16 0.79
N ARG A 106 -17.58 -20.07 0.91
CA ARG A 106 -18.93 -19.71 1.37
C ARG A 106 -18.94 -19.42 2.86
N GLU A 107 -18.32 -20.29 3.65
CA GLU A 107 -18.24 -20.15 5.11
C GLU A 107 -17.56 -18.84 5.53
N GLN A 108 -16.57 -18.39 4.76
CA GLN A 108 -15.84 -17.14 5.01
C GLN A 108 -16.51 -15.91 4.37
N GLY A 109 -17.65 -16.08 3.69
CA GLY A 109 -18.37 -15.01 3.01
C GLY A 109 -17.60 -14.40 1.84
N TRP A 110 -16.62 -15.10 1.27
CA TRP A 110 -15.76 -14.56 0.22
C TRP A 110 -16.46 -14.36 -1.11
N LEU A 111 -17.60 -15.03 -1.32
CA LEU A 111 -18.41 -14.90 -2.52
C LEU A 111 -19.39 -13.73 -2.47
N GLU A 112 -19.52 -13.08 -1.31
CA GLU A 112 -20.38 -11.91 -1.14
C GLU A 112 -19.71 -10.64 -1.68
N PRO A 113 -20.48 -9.60 -2.02
CA PRO A 113 -19.93 -8.32 -2.44
C PRO A 113 -18.96 -7.73 -1.41
N HIS A 114 -17.84 -7.21 -1.91
CA HIS A 114 -16.82 -6.57 -1.09
C HIS A 114 -16.58 -5.14 -1.56
N VAL A 115 -16.13 -4.30 -0.63
CA VAL A 115 -15.80 -2.90 -0.86
C VAL A 115 -14.28 -2.75 -0.85
N VAL A 116 -13.74 -2.12 -1.90
CA VAL A 116 -12.36 -1.63 -1.94
C VAL A 116 -12.40 -0.12 -1.81
N GLY A 117 -11.54 0.44 -0.95
CA GLY A 117 -11.46 1.88 -0.75
C GLY A 117 -10.02 2.38 -0.71
N VAL A 118 -9.83 3.66 -1.06
CA VAL A 118 -8.59 4.40 -0.81
C VAL A 118 -8.83 5.39 0.33
N LEU A 119 -8.00 5.31 1.36
CA LEU A 119 -8.03 6.21 2.51
C LEU A 119 -6.87 7.20 2.44
N ALA A 120 -7.09 8.46 2.81
CA ALA A 120 -6.05 9.35 3.33
C ALA A 120 -5.92 9.10 4.84
N LEU A 121 -4.77 8.58 5.29
CA LEU A 121 -4.59 8.20 6.69
C LEU A 121 -4.55 9.42 7.61
N ARG A 122 -5.28 9.37 8.72
CA ARG A 122 -5.33 10.49 9.66
C ARG A 122 -3.96 10.68 10.33
N GLY A 123 -3.41 11.88 10.22
CA GLY A 123 -2.13 12.25 10.86
C GLY A 123 -0.89 11.71 10.15
N LEU A 124 -1.03 11.04 9.00
CA LEU A 124 0.09 10.56 8.19
C LEU A 124 -0.12 11.01 6.73
N PRO A 125 0.90 11.58 6.05
CA PRO A 125 0.82 11.97 4.65
C PRO A 125 0.90 10.75 3.71
N LEU A 126 0.05 9.76 3.97
CA LEU A 126 0.00 8.47 3.30
C LEU A 126 -1.41 8.16 2.86
N ARG A 127 -1.51 7.49 1.71
CA ARG A 127 -2.73 6.85 1.24
C ARG A 127 -2.65 5.36 1.49
N GLN A 128 -3.79 4.73 1.77
CA GLN A 128 -3.90 3.29 1.99
C GLN A 128 -5.04 2.70 1.17
N VAL A 129 -4.80 1.60 0.48
CA VAL A 129 -5.87 0.80 -0.13
C VAL A 129 -6.33 -0.26 0.86
N VAL A 130 -7.64 -0.43 1.00
CA VAL A 130 -8.25 -1.32 1.99
C VAL A 130 -9.38 -2.16 1.39
N ILE A 131 -9.61 -3.33 1.97
CA ILE A 131 -10.74 -4.21 1.65
C ILE A 131 -11.65 -4.30 2.87
N SER A 132 -12.95 -4.22 2.62
CA SER A 132 -14.00 -4.32 3.62
C SER A 132 -15.13 -5.20 3.10
N ASN A 133 -15.85 -5.86 4.01
CA ASN A 133 -17.09 -6.57 3.72
C ASN A 133 -18.32 -5.64 3.63
N GLY A 134 -18.12 -4.31 3.63
CA GLY A 134 -19.19 -3.33 3.43
C GLY A 134 -20.17 -3.13 4.58
N THR A 135 -20.05 -3.88 5.69
CA THR A 135 -20.93 -3.71 6.86
C THR A 135 -20.83 -2.29 7.45
N ALA A 136 -21.88 -1.85 8.15
CA ALA A 136 -21.87 -0.54 8.82
C ALA A 136 -20.69 -0.39 9.80
N ARG A 137 -20.36 -1.48 10.53
CA ARG A 137 -19.22 -1.53 11.45
C ARG A 137 -17.89 -1.35 10.73
N SER A 138 -17.65 -2.13 9.68
CA SER A 138 -16.39 -2.06 8.94
C SER A 138 -16.22 -0.71 8.24
N THR A 139 -17.30 -0.14 7.69
CA THR A 139 -17.30 1.22 7.12
C THR A 139 -16.99 2.29 8.18
N ALA A 140 -17.54 2.18 9.39
CA ALA A 140 -17.22 3.08 10.50
C ALA A 140 -15.75 2.94 10.94
N ASP A 141 -15.21 1.71 10.96
CA ASP A 141 -13.79 1.46 11.23
C ASP A 141 -12.88 2.12 10.19
N LEU A 142 -13.23 2.09 8.90
CA LEU A 142 -12.45 2.76 7.86
C LEU A 142 -12.42 4.28 8.07
N ARG A 143 -13.58 4.90 8.36
CA ARG A 143 -13.67 6.35 8.63
C ARG A 143 -12.93 6.80 9.88
N ARG A 144 -12.72 5.90 10.85
CA ARG A 144 -11.88 6.19 12.03
C ARG A 144 -10.39 6.29 11.66
N ARG A 145 -9.93 5.51 10.68
CA ARG A 145 -8.52 5.46 10.25
C ARG A 145 -8.13 6.62 9.35
N GLY A 146 -9.08 7.17 8.59
CA GLY A 146 -8.78 8.18 7.60
C GLY A 146 -10.02 8.70 6.87
N GLU A 147 -9.78 9.69 6.01
CA GLU A 147 -10.78 10.16 5.05
C GLU A 147 -10.87 9.18 3.87
N LEU A 148 -12.08 8.83 3.45
CA LEU A 148 -12.30 7.95 2.30
C LEU A 148 -12.26 8.78 1.02
N LEU A 149 -11.19 8.63 0.25
CA LEU A 149 -10.96 9.38 -1.00
C LEU A 149 -11.71 8.79 -2.19
N ASP A 150 -11.80 7.46 -2.25
CA ASP A 150 -12.51 6.74 -3.30
C ASP A 150 -12.98 5.38 -2.78
N VAL A 151 -14.05 4.84 -3.38
CA VAL A 151 -14.66 3.58 -2.98
C VAL A 151 -15.35 2.89 -4.15
N THR A 152 -15.19 1.58 -4.22
CA THR A 152 -15.82 0.75 -5.24
C THR A 152 -16.27 -0.57 -4.66
N THR A 153 -17.47 -1.02 -5.02
CA THR A 153 -17.95 -2.37 -4.73
C THR A 153 -17.58 -3.30 -5.86
N VAL A 154 -17.09 -4.49 -5.52
CA VAL A 154 -16.73 -5.57 -6.44
C VAL A 154 -17.46 -6.86 -6.04
N PRO A 155 -17.67 -7.81 -6.98
CA PRO A 155 -18.56 -8.94 -6.75
C PRO A 155 -18.15 -9.88 -5.62
N THR A 156 -16.83 -10.09 -5.43
CA THR A 156 -16.32 -11.04 -4.42
C THR A 156 -15.03 -10.55 -3.77
N ARG A 157 -14.62 -11.19 -2.67
CA ARG A 157 -13.34 -10.95 -2.01
C ARG A 157 -12.13 -11.16 -2.92
N PHE A 158 -12.25 -12.05 -3.92
CA PHE A 158 -11.20 -12.31 -4.91
C PHE A 158 -11.02 -11.13 -5.86
N HIS A 159 -12.12 -10.60 -6.39
CA HIS A 159 -12.09 -9.36 -7.20
C HIS A 159 -11.45 -8.22 -6.41
N ALA A 160 -11.75 -8.13 -5.10
CA ALA A 160 -11.13 -7.12 -4.23
C ALA A 160 -9.61 -7.32 -4.08
N THR A 161 -9.14 -8.57 -3.94
CA THR A 161 -7.69 -8.86 -3.88
C THR A 161 -6.98 -8.44 -5.16
N VAL A 162 -7.53 -8.81 -6.32
CA VAL A 162 -6.95 -8.45 -7.62
C VAL A 162 -6.92 -6.93 -7.78
N LEU A 163 -8.02 -6.24 -7.46
CA LEU A 163 -8.08 -4.78 -7.56
C LEU A 163 -7.04 -4.10 -6.64
N VAL A 164 -6.86 -4.57 -5.41
CA VAL A 164 -5.81 -4.05 -4.53
C VAL A 164 -4.42 -4.24 -5.12
N HIS A 165 -4.16 -5.40 -5.72
CA HIS A 165 -2.90 -5.67 -6.40
C HIS A 165 -2.68 -4.70 -7.57
N GLU A 166 -3.68 -4.49 -8.43
CA GLU A 166 -3.64 -3.53 -9.54
C GLU A 166 -3.35 -2.09 -9.07
N VAL A 167 -3.99 -1.65 -7.98
CA VAL A 167 -3.73 -0.35 -7.36
C VAL A 167 -2.26 -0.23 -6.96
N LEU A 168 -1.74 -1.23 -6.23
CA LEU A 168 -0.36 -1.21 -5.72
C LEU A 168 0.67 -1.28 -6.84
N SER A 169 0.42 -2.05 -7.89
CA SER A 169 1.28 -2.11 -9.08
C SER A 169 1.36 -0.75 -9.79
N ARG A 170 0.25 0.00 -9.83
CA ARG A 170 0.20 1.33 -10.45
C ARG A 170 0.92 2.41 -9.66
N VAL A 171 0.94 2.29 -8.33
CA VAL A 171 1.56 3.27 -7.42
C VAL A 171 2.91 2.80 -6.86
N GLU A 172 3.45 1.68 -7.37
CA GLU A 172 4.65 1.02 -6.86
C GLU A 172 5.83 1.96 -6.60
N PRO A 173 6.16 2.93 -7.49
CA PRO A 173 7.26 3.86 -7.24
C PRO A 173 7.05 4.82 -6.05
N TRP A 174 5.80 4.97 -5.59
CA TRP A 174 5.42 5.80 -4.43
C TRP A 174 5.13 4.98 -3.18
N CYS A 175 5.12 3.66 -3.27
CA CYS A 175 4.94 2.79 -2.12
C CYS A 175 6.03 3.04 -1.09
N VAL A 176 5.63 3.03 0.17
CA VAL A 176 6.54 3.17 1.32
C VAL A 176 6.17 2.12 2.36
N LEU A 177 7.12 1.80 3.24
CA LEU A 177 6.91 0.81 4.29
C LEU A 177 7.09 1.46 5.66
N PRO A 178 6.02 1.96 6.29
CA PRO A 178 6.08 2.44 7.65
C PRO A 178 6.49 1.33 8.64
N SER A 179 7.17 1.71 9.71
CA SER A 179 7.46 0.82 10.83
C SER A 179 6.15 0.35 11.46
N ARG A 180 6.20 -0.76 12.20
CA ARG A 180 5.02 -1.28 12.91
C ARG A 180 4.51 -0.33 14.00
N GLU A 181 5.41 0.50 14.53
CA GLU A 181 5.09 1.51 15.55
C GLU A 181 4.31 2.68 14.94
N ILE A 182 4.62 3.05 13.70
CA ILE A 182 3.87 4.08 12.96
C ILE A 182 2.53 3.54 12.46
N LEU A 183 2.54 2.36 11.83
CA LEU A 183 1.35 1.77 11.25
C LEU A 183 1.32 0.25 11.49
N ALA A 184 0.49 -0.16 12.45
CA ALA A 184 0.38 -1.56 12.86
C ALA A 184 -0.28 -2.46 11.80
N VAL A 185 -1.25 -1.92 11.03
CA VAL A 185 -2.10 -2.70 10.11
C VAL A 185 -2.03 -2.14 8.69
N GLY A 186 -1.85 -3.03 7.72
CA GLY A 186 -1.92 -2.69 6.29
C GLY A 186 -0.74 -1.82 5.80
N ARG A 187 0.39 -1.84 6.50
CA ARG A 187 1.62 -1.08 6.15
C ARG A 187 2.25 -1.43 4.81
N THR A 188 1.85 -2.53 4.19
CA THR A 188 2.31 -2.94 2.85
C THR A 188 1.38 -2.47 1.74
N GLN A 189 0.29 -1.79 2.09
CA GLN A 189 -0.76 -1.34 1.18
C GLN A 189 -0.85 0.18 1.16
N VAL A 190 0.29 0.87 1.35
CA VAL A 190 0.37 2.33 1.48
C VAL A 190 1.37 2.95 0.52
N TRP A 191 1.07 4.19 0.12
CA TRP A 191 1.95 5.01 -0.70
C TRP A 191 1.88 6.47 -0.26
N ALA A 192 2.88 7.25 -0.67
CA ALA A 192 2.93 8.68 -0.37
C ALA A 192 1.72 9.44 -0.94
N GLU A 193 1.19 10.41 -0.19
CA GLU A 193 0.04 11.22 -0.60
C GLU A 193 0.26 11.99 -1.91
N ASP A 194 1.50 12.37 -2.20
CA ASP A 194 1.88 13.03 -3.45
C ASP A 194 2.02 12.06 -4.65
N GLY A 195 1.64 10.80 -4.44
CA GLY A 195 1.48 9.81 -5.49
C GLY A 195 0.25 10.05 -6.36
N PRO A 196 0.15 9.27 -7.45
CA PRO A 196 -0.96 9.38 -8.38
C PRO A 196 -2.30 9.16 -7.66
N VAL A 197 -3.32 9.88 -8.14
CA VAL A 197 -4.71 9.61 -7.79
C VAL A 197 -5.13 8.38 -8.58
N VAL A 198 -5.75 7.42 -7.90
CA VAL A 198 -6.24 6.18 -8.51
C VAL A 198 -7.77 6.21 -8.49
N ASP A 199 -8.37 6.11 -9.67
CA ASP A 199 -9.82 5.91 -9.82
C ASP A 199 -10.08 4.39 -9.74
N LEU A 200 -10.62 3.95 -8.61
CA LEU A 200 -10.90 2.54 -8.33
C LEU A 200 -11.99 2.00 -9.25
N SER A 201 -12.98 2.81 -9.60
CA SER A 201 -14.09 2.41 -10.46
C SER A 201 -13.60 2.14 -11.87
N GLN A 202 -12.84 3.09 -12.44
CA GLN A 202 -12.23 2.94 -13.76
C GLN A 202 -11.25 1.79 -13.81
N LEU A 203 -10.41 1.62 -12.77
CA LEU A 203 -9.45 0.53 -12.72
C LEU A 203 -10.14 -0.83 -12.63
N ALA A 204 -11.22 -0.95 -11.83
CA ALA A 204 -12.00 -2.18 -11.74
C ALA A 204 -12.63 -2.56 -13.09
N VAL A 205 -13.18 -1.59 -13.82
CA VAL A 205 -13.73 -1.83 -15.17
C VAL A 205 -12.62 -2.24 -16.15
N ALA A 206 -11.49 -1.55 -16.15
CA ALA A 206 -10.37 -1.85 -17.04
C ALA A 206 -9.78 -3.24 -16.81
N ALA A 207 -9.80 -3.72 -15.57
CA ALA A 207 -9.35 -5.06 -15.18
C ALA A 207 -10.45 -6.13 -15.26
N ALA A 208 -11.65 -5.80 -15.78
CA ALA A 208 -12.81 -6.70 -15.84
C ALA A 208 -13.20 -7.31 -14.48
N LEU A 209 -13.11 -6.50 -13.41
CA LEU A 209 -13.40 -6.89 -12.02
C LEU A 209 -14.79 -6.46 -11.54
N ARG A 210 -15.61 -5.94 -12.45
CA ARG A 210 -16.97 -5.45 -12.23
C ARG A 210 -17.90 -5.97 -13.32
#